data_AF-A0A535BRJ7-F1
#
_entry.id   AF-A0A535BRJ7-F1
#
_cell.length_a   1.000
_cell.length_b   1.000
_cell.length_c   1.000
_cell.angle_alpha   90.00
_cell.angle_beta   90.00
_cell.angle_gamma   90.00
#
_symmetry.space_group_name_H-M   'P 1'
#
loop_
_entity.id
_entity.type
_entity.pdbx_description
1 polymer ?
#
loop_
_entity_poly.entity_id
_entity_poly.type
_entity_poly.pdbx_seq_one_letter_code
_entity_poly.pdbx_strand_id
1 'polypeptide(L)' 'MSAQPNPDLQAPVALVTGATSGIGRAIALKLASDGFYVIVHGRDASRGKETM' A
#
# COMPACT_ATOMS: atom_id res chain seq x y z
N MET A 1 13.06 10.89 3.65
CA MET A 1 12.26 10.95 2.41
C MET A 1 10.80 10.93 2.83
N SER A 2 10.15 12.09 2.94
CA SER A 2 8.75 12.19 3.32
C SER A 2 7.90 12.11 2.05
N ALA A 3 7.17 11.01 1.88
CA ALA A 3 6.10 10.96 0.90
C ALA A 3 4.98 11.85 1.44
N GLN A 4 4.82 13.06 0.89
CA GLN A 4 3.66 13.88 1.17
C GLN A 4 2.46 13.26 0.45
N PRO A 5 1.33 13.03 1.14
CA PRO A 5 0.13 12.56 0.46
C PRO A 5 -0.25 13.59 -0.61
N ASN A 6 -0.49 13.13 -1.84
CA ASN A 6 -0.96 14.00 -2.91
C ASN A 6 -2.39 14.46 -2.56
N PRO A 7 -2.62 15.77 -2.33
CA PRO A 7 -3.95 16.28 -1.95
C PRO A 7 -4.99 16.10 -3.07
N ASP A 8 -4.56 15.83 -4.30
CA ASP A 8 -5.44 15.60 -5.46
C ASP A 8 -5.85 14.13 -5.64
N LEU A 9 -5.55 13.24 -4.68
CA LEU A 9 -6.07 11.88 -4.69
C LEU A 9 -7.59 11.90 -4.50
N GLN A 10 -8.32 11.80 -5.61
CA GLN A 10 -9.77 11.54 -5.59
C GLN A 10 -10.09 10.14 -5.03
N ALA A 11 -9.11 9.25 -5.05
CA ALA A 11 -9.17 7.90 -4.48
C ALA A 11 -8.99 7.91 -2.95
N PRO A 12 -9.78 7.14 -2.18
CA PRO A 12 -9.55 6.96 -0.75
C PRO A 12 -8.18 6.32 -0.48
N VAL A 13 -7.53 6.73 0.61
CA VAL A 13 -6.20 6.26 0.99
C VAL A 13 -6.29 5.14 2.01
N ALA A 14 -5.49 4.07 1.84
CA ALA A 14 -5.37 2.98 2.80
C ALA A 14 -3.91 2.70 3.17
N LEU A 15 -3.60 2.70 4.47
CA LEU A 15 -2.32 2.22 5.02
C LEU A 15 -2.47 0.75 5.45
N VAL A 16 -1.68 -0.14 4.85
CA VAL A 16 -1.67 -1.56 5.22
C VAL A 16 -0.31 -1.91 5.84
N THR A 17 -0.32 -2.33 7.10
CA THR A 17 0.88 -2.80 7.82
C THR A 17 1.04 -4.32 7.68
N GLY A 18 2.28 -4.81 7.68
CA GLY A 18 2.53 -6.23 7.40
C GLY A 18 2.18 -6.62 5.95
N ALA A 19 2.22 -5.66 5.04
CA ALA A 19 1.68 -5.78 3.69
C ALA A 19 2.63 -6.45 2.66
N THR A 20 3.76 -6.98 3.13
CA THR A 20 4.81 -7.55 2.26
C THR A 20 4.72 -9.08 2.11
N SER A 21 3.72 -9.73 2.71
CA SER A 21 3.38 -11.16 2.48
C SER A 21 2.00 -11.54 3.00
N GLY A 22 1.56 -12.75 2.67
CA GLY A 22 0.40 -13.39 3.27
C GLY A 22 -0.86 -12.53 3.13
N ILE A 23 -1.66 -12.48 4.20
CA ILE A 23 -2.94 -11.77 4.22
C ILE A 23 -2.76 -10.27 4.01
N GLY A 24 -1.73 -9.66 4.62
CA GLY A 24 -1.48 -8.23 4.45
C GLY A 24 -1.23 -7.86 2.99
N ARG A 25 -0.47 -8.68 2.25
CA ARG A 25 -0.25 -8.49 0.80
C ARG A 25 -1.55 -8.65 0.00
N ALA A 26 -2.34 -9.68 0.31
CA ALA A 26 -3.61 -9.92 -0.36
C ALA A 26 -4.60 -8.75 -0.17
N ILE A 27 -4.68 -8.20 1.04
CA ILE A 27 -5.51 -7.03 1.36
C ILE A 27 -5.02 -5.80 0.59
N ALA A 28 -3.71 -5.53 0.58
CA ALA A 28 -3.14 -4.39 -0.13
C ALA A 28 -3.47 -4.44 -1.63
N LEU A 29 -3.33 -5.60 -2.26
CA LEU A 29 -3.68 -5.82 -3.67
C LEU A 29 -5.18 -5.65 -3.94
N LYS A 30 -6.04 -6.14 -3.03
CA LYS A 30 -7.50 -5.99 -3.18
C LYS A 30 -7.92 -4.53 -3.09
N LEU A 31 -7.42 -3.78 -2.10
CA LEU A 31 -7.71 -2.36 -1.95
C LEU A 31 -7.23 -1.54 -3.15
N ALA A 32 -6.04 -1.84 -3.67
CA ALA A 32 -5.54 -1.20 -4.89
C ALA A 32 -6.47 -1.48 -6.09
N SER A 33 -6.93 -2.73 -6.24
CA SER A 33 -7.89 -3.13 -7.28
C SER A 33 -9.26 -2.45 -7.12
N ASP A 34 -9.64 -2.10 -5.88
CA ASP A 34 -10.87 -1.37 -5.55
C ASP A 34 -10.73 0.15 -5.73
N GLY A 35 -9.58 0.62 -6.23
CA GLY A 35 -9.34 2.02 -6.54
C GLY A 35 -8.80 2.85 -5.38
N PHE A 36 -8.28 2.22 -4.32
CA PHE A 36 -7.62 2.94 -3.23
C PHE A 36 -6.19 3.31 -3.62
N TYR A 37 -5.71 4.45 -3.11
CA TYR A 37 -4.29 4.71 -3.02
C TYR A 37 -3.71 3.99 -1.81
N VAL A 38 -2.92 2.94 -2.05
CA VAL A 38 -2.46 2.03 -0.99
C VAL A 38 -1.01 2.30 -0.61
N ILE A 39 -0.78 2.51 0.69
CA ILE A 39 0.55 2.58 1.30
C ILE A 39 0.88 1.22 1.91
N VAL A 40 1.90 0.56 1.38
CA VAL A 40 2.42 -0.73 1.85
C VAL A 40 3.50 -0.49 2.90
N HIS A 41 3.30 -0.99 4.11
CA HIS A 41 4.29 -0.90 5.18
C HIS A 41 4.77 -2.30 5.63
N GLY A 42 6.09 -2.46 5.73
CA GLY A 42 6.74 -3.67 6.21
C GLY A 42 8.22 -3.43 6.56
N ARG A 43 8.84 -4.43 7.19
CA ARG A 43 10.25 -4.35 7.63
C ARG A 43 11.27 -4.42 6.49
N ASP A 44 10.85 -4.94 5.34
CA ASP A 44 11.69 -5.18 4.17
C ASP A 44 11.15 -4.37 3.00
N ALA A 45 11.93 -3.38 2.57
CA ALA A 45 11.57 -2.49 1.48
C ALA A 45 11.60 -3.18 0.11
N SER A 46 12.47 -4.18 -0.09
CA SER A 46 12.54 -4.94 -1.35
C SER A 46 11.26 -5.72 -1.55
N ARG A 47 10.79 -6.40 -0.49
CA ARG A 47 9.50 -7.10 -0.51
C ARG A 47 8.30 -6.17 -0.62
N GLY A 48 8.43 -4.92 -0.18
CA GLY A 48 7.44 -3.88 -0.42
C GLY A 48 7.30 -3.54 -1.91
N LYS A 49 8.43 -3.44 -2.62
CA LYS A 49 8.47 -3.20 -4.07
C LYS A 49 7.94 -4.36 -4.90
N GLU A 50 8.01 -5.59 -4.41
CA GLU A 50 7.44 -6.78 -5.08
C GLU A 50 5.90 -6.87 -4.95
N THR A 51 5.30 -6.08 -4.04
CA THR A 51 3.85 -6.09 -3.82
C THR A 51 3.08 -5.16 -4.77
N MET A 52 3.67 -4.03 -5.19
CA MET A 52 2.98 -2.97 -5.97
C MET A 52 3.72 -2.65 -7.26
#